data_AF-A0A8I1KL97-F1
#
_entry.id   AF-A0A8I1KL97-F1
#
_cell.length_a   1.000
_cell.length_b   1.000
_cell.length_c   1.000
_cell.angle_alpha   90.00
_cell.angle_beta   90.00
_cell.angle_gamma   90.00
#
_symmetry.space_group_name_H-M   'P 1'
#
loop_
_entity.id
_entity.type
_entity.pdbx_description
1 polymer ?
#
loop_
_entity_poly.entity_id
_entity_poly.type
_entity_poly.pdbx_seq_one_letter_code
_entity_poly.pdbx_strand_id
1 'polypeptide(L)'
;MTKSVTKRPRKRVARCDWCGEKIASSGRGRTPRFCSASHRQRAYEYRKLKLAQAVRSPLAALKNDLAETELKRLIAREVTAMVNRALAERGVPPIPSAHKPPQLKLLKPDE
;
A
#
# COMPACT_ATOMS: atom_id res chain seq x y z
N MET A 1 25.03 -21.28 51.06
CA MET A 1 23.79 -20.49 51.20
C MET A 1 23.80 -19.35 50.19
N THR A 2 23.28 -19.57 48.98
CA THR A 2 23.28 -18.58 47.89
C THR A 2 21.96 -17.79 47.91
N LYS A 3 22.04 -16.50 48.24
CA LYS A 3 20.87 -15.60 48.32
C LYS A 3 20.31 -15.34 46.92
N SER A 4 19.05 -15.70 46.68
CA SER A 4 18.34 -15.40 45.44
C SER A 4 18.01 -13.90 45.37
N VAL A 5 18.50 -13.24 44.32
CA VAL A 5 18.15 -11.83 44.04
C VAL A 5 16.74 -11.80 43.48
N THR A 6 15.76 -11.40 44.29
CA THR A 6 14.39 -11.18 43.82
C THR A 6 14.35 -9.91 42.98
N LYS A 7 14.22 -10.09 41.65
CA LYS A 7 14.17 -9.00 40.67
C LYS A 7 12.84 -8.25 40.85
N ARG A 8 12.86 -7.10 41.55
CA ARG A 8 11.68 -6.21 41.63
C ARG A 8 11.22 -5.85 40.21
N PRO A 9 9.93 -6.03 39.84
CA PRO A 9 9.46 -5.65 38.52
C PRO A 9 9.58 -4.14 38.41
N ARG A 10 10.46 -3.66 37.50
CA ARG A 10 10.54 -2.23 37.18
C ARG A 10 9.15 -1.78 36.76
N LYS A 11 8.57 -0.80 37.46
CA LYS A 11 7.32 -0.15 37.04
C LYS A 11 7.58 0.39 35.62
N ARG A 12 7.07 -0.31 34.60
CA ARG A 12 7.18 0.12 33.21
C ARG A 12 6.30 1.35 33.07
N VAL A 13 6.94 2.52 32.96
CA VAL A 13 6.28 3.75 32.57
C VAL A 13 5.84 3.55 31.11
N ALA A 14 4.58 3.17 30.91
CA ALA A 14 4.02 3.07 29.56
C ALA A 14 3.76 4.47 29.01
N ARG A 15 3.86 4.62 27.69
CA ARG A 15 3.48 5.84 26.98
C ARG A 15 2.25 5.55 26.13
N CYS A 16 1.43 6.56 25.89
CA CYS A 16 0.27 6.45 25.03
C CYS A 16 0.71 6.29 23.58
N ASP A 17 0.18 5.28 22.88
CA ASP A 17 0.48 5.05 21.46
C ASP A 17 -0.07 6.13 20.51
N TRP A 18 -0.90 7.06 21.01
CA TRP A 18 -1.47 8.16 20.24
C TRP A 18 -0.74 9.49 20.51
N CYS A 19 -0.68 9.94 21.77
CA CYS A 19 -0.09 11.24 22.12
C CYS A 19 1.33 11.15 22.72
N GLY A 20 1.83 9.96 23.02
CA GLY A 20 3.15 9.76 23.63
C GLY A 20 3.25 10.06 25.13
N GLU A 21 2.18 10.54 25.75
CA GLU A 21 2.16 10.93 27.17
C GLU A 21 2.28 9.72 28.12
N LYS A 22 2.87 9.93 29.31
CA LYS A 22 3.02 8.87 30.31
C LYS A 22 1.65 8.38 30.80
N ILE A 23 1.50 7.07 30.87
CA ILE A 23 0.31 6.39 31.38
C ILE A 23 0.52 6.07 32.85
N ALA A 24 -0.36 6.58 33.70
CA ALA A 24 -0.41 6.20 35.10
C ALA A 24 -0.82 4.71 35.22
N SER A 25 0.16 3.85 35.47
CA SER A 25 -0.06 2.43 35.71
C SER A 25 -0.44 2.21 37.18
N SER A 26 -1.64 1.68 37.43
CA SER A 26 -2.13 1.36 38.79
C SER A 26 -1.41 0.17 39.44
N GLY A 27 -0.32 -0.34 38.84
CA GLY A 27 0.54 -1.39 39.40
C GLY A 27 -0.08 -2.80 39.38
N ARG A 28 -1.39 -2.92 39.15
CA ARG A 28 -2.10 -4.21 39.02
C ARG A 28 -2.62 -4.38 37.60
N GLY A 29 -2.31 -5.52 36.98
CA GLY A 29 -2.82 -5.89 35.65
C GLY A 29 -2.04 -5.32 34.46
N ARG A 30 -2.62 -5.47 33.26
CA ARG A 30 -2.01 -5.04 31.99
C ARG A 30 -2.05 -3.52 31.88
N THR A 31 -0.90 -2.91 31.65
CA THR A 31 -0.82 -1.46 31.41
C THR A 31 -1.58 -1.10 30.13
N PRO A 32 -2.46 -0.07 30.14
CA PRO A 32 -3.21 0.30 28.95
C PRO A 32 -2.27 0.90 27.89
N ARG A 33 -2.67 0.79 26.62
CA ARG A 33 -1.93 1.34 25.46
C ARG A 33 -2.24 2.82 25.20
N PHE A 34 -3.36 3.32 25.73
CA PHE A 34 -3.83 4.68 25.53
C PHE A 34 -4.13 5.32 26.89
N CYS A 35 -3.85 6.62 27.03
CA CYS A 35 -4.15 7.34 28.25
C CYS A 35 -5.65 7.63 28.45
N SER A 36 -6.46 7.56 27.40
CA SER A 36 -7.92 7.80 27.45
C SER A 36 -8.69 7.00 26.40
N ALA A 37 -10.00 6.87 26.60
CA ALA A 37 -10.91 6.29 25.60
C ALA A 37 -10.92 7.11 24.30
N SER A 38 -10.84 8.44 24.38
CA SER A 38 -10.79 9.32 23.21
C SER A 38 -9.56 9.07 22.33
N HIS A 39 -8.38 8.87 22.93
CA HIS A 39 -7.17 8.54 22.16
C HIS A 39 -7.22 7.14 21.54
N ARG A 40 -7.87 6.18 22.20
CA ARG A 40 -8.14 4.87 21.61
C ARG A 40 -9.05 5.00 20.37
N GLN A 41 -10.10 5.82 20.48
CA GLN A 41 -11.05 6.06 19.39
C GLN A 41 -10.38 6.76 18.20
N ARG A 42 -9.66 7.85 18.45
CA ARG A 42 -8.90 8.57 17.39
C ARG A 42 -7.88 7.67 16.70
N ALA A 43 -7.17 6.83 17.45
CA ALA A 43 -6.24 5.88 16.87
C ALA A 43 -6.95 4.82 15.99
N TYR A 44 -8.16 4.40 16.36
CA TYR A 44 -8.97 3.50 15.54
C TYR A 44 -9.43 4.18 14.25
N GLU A 45 -9.97 5.41 14.34
CA GLU A 45 -10.41 6.19 13.20
C GLU A 45 -9.26 6.50 12.25
N TYR A 46 -8.09 6.89 12.76
CA TYR A 46 -6.90 7.12 11.95
C TYR A 46 -6.49 5.87 11.17
N ARG A 47 -6.49 4.68 11.80
CA ARG A 47 -6.19 3.41 11.11
C ARG A 47 -7.21 3.13 10.01
N LYS A 48 -8.50 3.36 10.28
CA LYS A 48 -9.58 3.16 9.30
C LYS A 48 -9.47 4.13 8.13
N LEU A 49 -9.17 5.40 8.39
CA LEU A 49 -8.94 6.43 7.38
C LEU A 49 -7.71 6.10 6.53
N LYS A 50 -6.59 5.68 7.14
CA LYS A 50 -5.40 5.26 6.39
C LYS A 50 -5.69 4.09 5.47
N LEU A 51 -6.44 3.09 5.94
CA LEU A 51 -6.85 1.95 5.11
C LEU A 51 -7.76 2.40 3.95
N ALA A 52 -8.74 3.26 4.24
CA ALA A 52 -9.64 3.79 3.22
C ALA A 52 -8.88 4.64 2.18
N GLN A 53 -7.93 5.47 2.61
CA GLN A 53 -7.06 6.25 1.73
C GLN A 53 -6.11 5.34 0.94
N ALA A 54 -5.57 4.28 1.52
CA ALA A 54 -4.74 3.33 0.78
C ALA A 54 -5.50 2.70 -0.39
N VAL A 55 -6.80 2.44 -0.23
CA VAL A 55 -7.66 1.89 -1.29
C VAL A 55 -8.15 2.95 -2.27
N ARG A 56 -8.52 4.15 -1.78
CA ARG A 56 -9.14 5.22 -2.58
C ARG A 56 -8.18 6.32 -3.01
N SER A 57 -6.88 6.19 -2.74
CA SER A 57 -5.91 7.22 -3.12
C SER A 57 -5.75 7.26 -4.64
N PRO A 58 -5.55 8.45 -5.23
CA PRO A 58 -5.21 8.58 -6.66
C PRO A 58 -4.00 7.72 -7.05
N LEU A 59 -3.02 7.56 -6.16
CA LEU A 59 -1.86 6.71 -6.38
C LEU A 59 -2.23 5.22 -6.46
N ALA A 60 -3.18 4.74 -5.65
CA ALA A 60 -3.64 3.36 -5.71
C ALA A 60 -4.44 3.09 -7.00
N ALA A 61 -5.31 4.02 -7.39
CA ALA A 61 -6.03 3.94 -8.66
C ALA A 61 -5.06 3.90 -9.85
N LEU A 62 -4.10 4.83 -9.90
CA LEU A 62 -3.06 4.87 -10.94
C LEU A 62 -2.25 3.57 -11.01
N LYS A 63 -1.90 2.96 -9.86
CA LYS A 63 -1.21 1.67 -9.85
C LYS A 63 -2.03 0.56 -10.50
N ASN A 64 -3.34 0.52 -10.23
CA ASN A 64 -4.23 -0.45 -10.85
C ASN A 64 -4.34 -0.20 -12.37
N ASP A 65 -4.50 1.06 -12.77
CA ASP A 65 -4.59 1.43 -14.20
C ASP A 65 -3.33 1.05 -14.97
N LEU A 66 -2.15 1.24 -14.36
CA LEU A 66 -0.86 0.85 -14.95
C LEU A 66 -0.76 -0.68 -15.08
N ALA A 67 -1.12 -1.43 -14.05
CA ALA A 67 -1.12 -2.89 -14.08
C ALA A 67 -2.10 -3.44 -15.14
N GLU A 68 -3.29 -2.87 -15.24
CA GLU A 68 -4.28 -3.23 -16.25
C GLU A 68 -3.77 -2.92 -17.67
N THR A 69 -3.13 -1.76 -17.85
CA THR A 69 -2.52 -1.37 -19.13
C THR A 69 -1.41 -2.34 -19.54
N GLU A 70 -0.58 -2.78 -18.60
CA GLU A 70 0.48 -3.75 -18.84
C GLU A 70 -0.09 -5.11 -19.26
N LEU A 71 -1.10 -5.61 -18.54
CA LEU A 71 -1.80 -6.85 -18.89
C LEU A 71 -2.43 -6.77 -20.30
N LYS A 72 -3.12 -5.67 -20.61
CA LYS A 72 -3.71 -5.43 -21.94
C LYS A 72 -2.66 -5.44 -23.05
N ARG A 73 -1.48 -4.86 -22.82
CA ARG A 73 -0.36 -4.88 -23.77
C ARG A 73 0.17 -6.29 -24.00
N LEU A 74 0.30 -7.09 -22.95
CA LEU A 74 0.72 -8.49 -23.05
C LEU A 74 -0.29 -9.32 -23.84
N ILE A 75 -1.58 -9.22 -23.50
CA ILE A 75 -2.66 -9.90 -24.24
C ILE A 75 -2.64 -9.51 -25.71
N ALA A 76 -2.58 -8.20 -26.02
CA ALA A 76 -2.54 -7.73 -27.39
C ALA A 76 -1.36 -8.32 -28.15
N ARG A 77 -0.16 -8.34 -27.54
CA ARG A 77 1.05 -8.93 -28.15
C ARG A 77 0.85 -10.41 -28.47
N GLU A 78 0.36 -11.19 -27.51
CA GLU A 78 0.17 -12.63 -27.69
C GLU A 78 -0.92 -12.95 -28.72
N VAL A 79 -2.04 -12.23 -28.68
CA VAL A 79 -3.13 -12.38 -29.65
C VAL A 79 -2.63 -12.02 -31.05
N THR A 80 -1.91 -10.91 -31.21
CA THR A 80 -1.32 -10.54 -32.51
C THR A 80 -0.35 -11.61 -33.01
N ALA A 81 0.49 -12.19 -32.14
CA ALA A 81 1.41 -13.26 -32.53
C ALA A 81 0.67 -14.54 -32.93
N MET A 82 -0.41 -14.89 -32.23
CA MET A 82 -1.27 -16.03 -32.59
C MET A 82 -1.94 -15.83 -33.95
N VAL A 83 -2.54 -14.66 -34.17
CA VAL A 83 -3.19 -14.35 -35.45
C VAL A 83 -2.19 -14.34 -36.59
N ASN A 84 -1.02 -13.72 -36.42
CA ASN A 84 0.00 -13.68 -37.45
C ASN A 84 0.53 -15.07 -37.83
N ARG A 85 0.62 -16.02 -36.88
CA ARG A 85 0.93 -17.42 -37.18
C ARG A 85 -0.14 -18.06 -38.08
N ALA A 86 -1.41 -17.89 -37.73
CA ALA A 86 -2.53 -18.42 -38.52
C ALA A 86 -2.67 -17.75 -39.90
N LEU A 87 -2.23 -16.50 -40.06
CA LEU A 87 -2.17 -15.82 -41.35
C LEU A 87 -1.03 -16.37 -42.22
N ALA A 88 0.14 -16.63 -41.62
CA ALA A 88 1.29 -17.19 -42.31
C ALA A 88 0.99 -18.58 -42.91
N GLU A 89 0.28 -19.44 -42.16
CA GLU A 89 -0.20 -20.75 -42.65
C GLU A 89 -1.10 -20.62 -43.89
N ARG A 90 -1.78 -19.48 -44.06
CA ARG A 90 -2.67 -19.18 -45.19
C ARG A 90 -1.99 -18.37 -46.29
N GLY A 91 -0.69 -18.06 -46.17
CA GLY A 91 0.03 -17.20 -47.11
C GLY A 91 -0.42 -15.73 -47.09
N VAL A 92 -1.12 -15.29 -46.04
CA VAL A 92 -1.59 -13.91 -45.88
C VAL A 92 -0.53 -13.12 -45.10
N PRO A 93 -0.20 -11.88 -45.50
CA PRO A 93 0.78 -11.06 -44.78
C PRO A 93 0.35 -10.78 -43.33
N PRO A 94 1.30 -10.56 -42.41
CA PRO A 94 1.02 -10.30 -41.00
C PRO A 94 0.29 -8.98 -40.80
N ILE A 95 -0.48 -8.88 -39.71
CA ILE A 95 -1.12 -7.65 -39.29
C ILE A 95 -0.04 -6.62 -38.97
N PRO A 96 -0.10 -5.41 -39.57
CA PRO A 96 0.87 -4.36 -39.27
C PRO A 96 0.81 -3.99 -37.79
N SER A 97 1.97 -3.80 -37.15
CA SER A 97 2.00 -3.33 -35.77
C SER A 97 1.30 -1.97 -35.68
N ALA A 98 0.50 -1.76 -34.63
CA ALA A 98 -0.11 -0.46 -34.37
C ALA A 98 0.95 0.66 -34.42
N HIS A 99 0.58 1.80 -34.99
CA HIS A 99 1.48 2.96 -35.10
C HIS A 99 2.07 3.32 -33.74
N LYS A 100 3.37 3.63 -33.73
CA LYS A 100 4.06 4.09 -32.53
C LYS A 100 3.32 5.33 -32.02
N PRO A 101 2.85 5.35 -30.75
CA PRO A 101 2.12 6.50 -30.24
C PRO A 101 3.01 7.74 -30.34
N PRO A 102 2.42 8.92 -30.60
CA PRO A 102 3.18 10.16 -30.67
C PRO A 102 3.93 10.38 -29.35
N GLN A 103 5.18 10.82 -29.42
CA GLN A 103 5.94 11.16 -28.22
C GLN A 103 5.36 12.45 -27.63
N LEU A 104 4.60 12.32 -26.55
CA LEU A 104 4.10 13.47 -25.79
C LEU A 104 5.29 14.18 -25.15
N LYS A 105 5.45 15.47 -25.44
CA LYS A 105 6.43 16.33 -24.77
C LYS A 105 5.76 16.92 -23.53
N LEU A 106 6.40 16.84 -22.36
CA LEU A 106 5.96 17.62 -21.21
C LEU A 106 6.16 19.10 -21.53
N LEU A 107 5.06 19.82 -21.67
CA LEU A 107 5.08 21.28 -21.64
C LEU A 107 5.44 21.68 -20.21
N LYS A 108 6.46 22.53 -20.06
CA LYS A 108 6.69 23.20 -18.79
C LYS A 108 5.44 24.06 -18.51
N PRO A 109 4.94 24.13 -17.26
CA PRO A 109 3.89 25.08 -16.93
C PRO A 109 4.38 26.48 -17.30
N ASP A 110 3.48 27.27 -17.90
CA ASP A 110 3.77 28.64 -18.32
C ASP A 110 4.35 29.44 -17.14
N GLU A 111 5.51 30.08 -17.37
CA GLU A 111 6.21 30.95 -16.40
C GLU A 111 5.37 32.14 -15.96
#